data_AF-A0AAI8QE74-F1
#
_entry.id   AF-A0AAI8QE74-F1
#
_cell.length_a   1.000
_cell.length_b   1.000
_cell.length_c   1.000
_cell.angle_alpha   90.00
_cell.angle_beta   90.00
_cell.angle_gamma   90.00
#
_symmetry.space_group_name_H-M   'P 1'
#
loop_
_entity.id
_entity.type
_entity.pdbx_description
1 polymer ?
#
loop_
_entity_poly.entity_id
_entity_poly.type
_entity_poly.pdbx_seq_one_letter_code
_entity_poly.pdbx_strand_id
1 'polypeptide(L)'
;MDAVMPQARPPLAPLVPFPVEAGEALFIKRAIRRFYGEDAVVRSFGADRGNLMLHVEASQLPEGHGYYDCLGIICAKIDRDRISLCVTKRGQRIRGEAKIAYRQGVVL
;
A
#
# COMPACT_ATOMS: atom_id res chain seq x y z
N MET A 1 29.44 29.55 -26.35
CA MET A 1 28.01 29.62 -25.98
C MET A 1 27.75 28.43 -25.09
N ASP A 2 27.85 28.62 -23.76
CA ASP A 2 27.63 27.55 -22.80
C ASP A 2 26.14 27.26 -22.70
N ALA A 3 25.76 26.01 -23.01
CA ALA A 3 24.39 25.56 -22.86
C ALA A 3 24.03 25.55 -21.36
N VAL A 4 23.07 26.39 -20.97
CA VAL A 4 22.50 26.36 -19.61
C VAL A 4 21.87 25.00 -19.39
N MET A 5 22.53 24.14 -18.63
CA MET A 5 22.00 22.85 -18.22
C MET A 5 20.72 23.07 -17.41
N PRO A 6 19.61 22.39 -17.73
CA PRO A 6 18.38 22.54 -16.98
C PRO A 6 18.61 22.09 -15.54
N GLN A 7 18.45 23.01 -14.60
CA GLN A 7 18.58 22.72 -13.18
C GLN A 7 17.45 21.76 -12.79
N ALA A 8 17.82 20.62 -12.20
CA ALA A 8 16.85 19.65 -11.73
C ALA A 8 15.95 20.30 -10.67
N ARG A 9 14.64 20.12 -10.81
CA ARG A 9 13.69 20.57 -9.79
C ARG A 9 13.98 19.82 -8.48
N PRO A 10 13.89 20.50 -7.33
CA PRO A 10 14.03 19.83 -6.04
C PRO A 10 13.00 18.68 -5.92
N PRO A 11 13.34 17.59 -5.21
CA PRO A 11 12.41 16.50 -4.97
C PRO A 11 11.13 17.01 -4.31
N LEU A 12 9.97 16.54 -4.78
CA LEU A 12 8.69 16.80 -4.13
C LEU A 12 8.73 16.28 -2.68
N ALA A 13 8.15 17.06 -1.76
CA ALA A 13 8.02 16.64 -0.37
C ALA A 13 7.23 15.31 -0.28
N PRO A 14 7.55 14.43 0.69
CA PRO A 14 6.76 13.24 0.95
C PRO A 14 5.29 13.58 1.16
N LEU A 15 4.40 12.92 0.42
CA LEU A 15 2.97 13.01 0.65
C LEU A 15 2.64 12.21 1.90
N VAL A 16 1.97 12.85 2.87
CA VAL A 16 1.45 12.16 4.05
C VAL A 16 0.22 11.37 3.62
N PRO A 17 0.15 10.05 3.91
CA PRO A 17 -1.03 9.26 3.59
C PRO A 17 -2.26 9.78 4.33
N PHE A 18 -3.43 9.65 3.71
CA PHE A 18 -4.66 9.95 4.43
C PHE A 18 -4.81 8.97 5.61
N PRO A 19 -5.16 9.45 6.82
CA PRO A 19 -5.25 8.59 7.99
C PRO A 19 -6.21 7.40 7.79
N VAL A 20 -5.78 6.24 8.30
CA VAL A 20 -6.61 5.05 8.45
C VAL A 20 -7.06 4.99 9.90
N GLU A 21 -8.36 4.85 10.14
CA GLU A 21 -8.89 4.82 11.50
C GLU A 21 -8.42 3.56 12.24
N ALA A 22 -8.31 3.62 13.57
CA ALA A 22 -7.77 2.50 14.36
C ALA A 22 -8.56 1.19 14.16
N GLY A 23 -9.89 1.29 14.03
CA GLY A 23 -10.77 0.15 13.75
C GLY A 23 -10.53 -0.45 12.36
N GLU A 24 -10.41 0.40 11.34
CA GLU A 24 -10.06 -0.01 9.97
C GLU A 24 -8.68 -0.68 9.95
N ALA A 25 -7.67 -0.04 10.55
CA ALA A 25 -6.29 -0.55 10.59
C ALA A 25 -6.22 -1.93 11.27
N LEU A 26 -6.93 -2.12 12.38
CA LEU A 26 -7.00 -3.41 13.06
C LEU A 26 -7.67 -4.48 12.18
N PHE A 27 -8.77 -4.14 11.51
CA PHE A 27 -9.46 -5.06 10.62
C PHE A 27 -8.58 -5.44 9.42
N ILE A 28 -7.97 -4.45 8.75
CA ILE A 28 -7.05 -4.66 7.61
C ILE A 28 -5.92 -5.59 8.01
N LYS A 29 -5.23 -5.33 9.13
CA LYS A 29 -4.15 -6.19 9.62
C LYS A 29 -4.60 -7.64 9.79
N ARG A 30 -5.75 -7.87 10.39
CA ARG A 30 -6.30 -9.22 10.61
C ARG A 30 -6.65 -9.90 9.30
N ALA A 31 -7.30 -9.19 8.38
CA ALA A 31 -7.62 -9.70 7.06
C ALA A 31 -6.34 -10.07 6.29
N ILE A 32 -5.37 -9.15 6.19
CA ILE A 32 -4.11 -9.40 5.49
C ILE A 32 -3.37 -10.61 6.08
N ARG A 33 -3.24 -10.72 7.41
CA ARG A 33 -2.52 -11.85 8.03
C ARG A 33 -3.18 -13.19 7.75
N ARG A 34 -4.51 -13.24 7.68
CA ARG A 34 -5.25 -14.46 7.34
C ARG A 34 -4.91 -14.99 5.94
N PHE A 35 -4.67 -14.11 4.96
CA PHE A 35 -4.43 -14.50 3.56
C PHE A 35 -2.95 -14.58 3.19
N TYR A 36 -2.11 -13.72 3.78
CA TYR A 36 -0.71 -13.55 3.41
C TYR A 36 0.26 -14.08 4.48
N GLY A 37 -0.24 -14.52 5.64
CA GLY A 37 0.53 -15.04 6.77
C GLY A 37 0.79 -14.00 7.86
N GLU A 38 1.14 -14.47 9.05
CA GLU A 38 1.36 -13.63 10.24
C GLU A 38 2.51 -12.64 10.08
N ASP A 39 3.49 -12.92 9.22
CA ASP A 39 4.62 -12.04 8.95
C ASP A 39 4.31 -10.90 7.96
N ALA A 40 3.09 -10.87 7.41
CA ALA A 40 2.69 -9.87 6.44
C ALA A 40 2.69 -8.47 7.05
N VAL A 41 3.35 -7.53 6.37
CA VAL A 41 3.41 -6.12 6.72
C VAL A 41 2.51 -5.36 5.76
N VAL A 42 1.55 -4.61 6.31
CA VAL A 42 0.66 -3.74 5.54
C VAL A 42 1.02 -2.28 5.78
N ARG A 43 1.03 -1.51 4.70
CA ARG A 43 1.27 -0.06 4.70
C ARG A 43 0.13 0.63 3.97
N SER A 44 -0.44 1.68 4.55
CA SER A 44 -1.29 2.61 3.79
C SER A 44 -0.42 3.67 3.12
N PHE A 45 -0.82 4.09 1.93
CA PHE A 45 -0.16 5.18 1.19
C PHE A 45 -1.18 5.97 0.36
N GLY A 46 -0.76 7.13 -0.14
CA GLY A 46 -1.64 8.02 -0.90
C GLY A 46 -2.43 8.98 0.00
N ALA A 47 -2.58 10.23 -0.45
CA ALA A 47 -3.16 11.33 0.34
C ALA A 47 -4.67 11.50 0.14
N ASP A 48 -5.29 10.72 -0.75
CA ASP A 48 -6.71 10.82 -1.07
C ASP A 48 -7.57 10.10 -0.01
N ARG A 49 -8.58 10.80 0.51
CA ARG A 49 -9.54 10.23 1.47
C ARG A 49 -10.39 9.13 0.85
N GLY A 50 -10.83 9.32 -0.39
CA GLY A 50 -11.75 8.40 -1.09
C GLY A 50 -11.06 7.12 -1.55
N ASN A 51 -9.73 7.15 -1.73
CA ASN A 51 -8.95 6.04 -2.25
C ASN A 51 -7.97 5.49 -1.19
N LEU A 52 -8.36 4.40 -0.54
CA LEU A 52 -7.49 3.68 0.38
C LEU A 52 -6.51 2.81 -0.42
N MET A 53 -5.25 3.23 -0.51
CA MET A 53 -4.20 2.43 -1.16
C MET A 53 -3.39 1.67 -0.11
N LEU A 54 -3.32 0.35 -0.29
CA LEU A 54 -2.65 -0.58 0.62
C LEU A 54 -1.52 -1.30 -0.11
N HIS A 55 -0.35 -1.32 0.51
CA HIS A 55 0.75 -2.18 0.10
C HIS A 55 0.93 -3.30 1.12
N VAL A 56 1.04 -4.53 0.64
CA VAL A 56 1.31 -5.71 1.46
C VAL A 56 2.63 -6.33 1.04
N GLU A 57 3.51 -6.52 2.02
CA GLU A 57 4.75 -7.28 1.89
C GLU A 57 4.63 -8.55 2.71
N ALA A 58 4.83 -9.72 2.09
CA ALA A 58 4.70 -11.01 2.77
C ALA A 58 5.75 -12.01 2.29
N SER A 59 6.09 -12.99 3.14
CA SER A 59 6.98 -14.10 2.80
C SER A 59 6.40 -15.02 1.72
N GLN A 60 5.09 -15.18 1.72
CA GLN A 60 4.31 -16.02 0.82
C GLN A 60 3.16 -15.22 0.20
N LEU A 61 2.77 -15.61 -1.01
CA LEU A 61 1.63 -15.04 -1.71
C LEU A 61 0.49 -16.06 -1.69
N PRO A 62 -0.78 -15.63 -1.58
CA PRO A 62 -1.91 -16.53 -1.62
C PRO A 62 -1.99 -17.21 -2.98
N GLU A 63 -2.39 -18.48 -2.97
CA GLU A 63 -2.67 -19.24 -4.17
C GLU A 63 -4.08 -18.93 -4.72
N GLY A 64 -4.30 -19.22 -6.01
CA GLY A 64 -5.60 -19.10 -6.65
C GLY A 64 -6.22 -17.70 -6.52
N HIS A 65 -7.44 -17.65 -5.96
CA HIS A 65 -8.25 -16.44 -5.85
C HIS A 65 -8.00 -15.62 -4.57
N GLY A 66 -7.07 -16.03 -3.70
CA GLY A 66 -6.94 -15.43 -2.36
C GLY A 66 -6.63 -13.93 -2.35
N TYR A 67 -6.02 -13.39 -3.41
CA TYR A 67 -5.89 -11.93 -3.59
C TYR A 67 -7.26 -11.24 -3.66
N TYR A 68 -8.16 -11.74 -4.50
CA TYR A 68 -9.48 -11.15 -4.73
C TYR A 68 -10.39 -11.39 -3.53
N ASP A 69 -10.30 -12.54 -2.87
CA ASP A 69 -11.05 -12.83 -1.66
C ASP A 69 -10.65 -11.87 -0.52
N CYS A 70 -9.35 -11.64 -0.35
CA CYS A 70 -8.86 -10.69 0.63
C CYS A 70 -9.33 -9.27 0.33
N LEU A 71 -9.20 -8.84 -0.94
CA LEU A 71 -9.64 -7.51 -1.35
C LEU A 71 -11.15 -7.36 -1.16
N GLY A 72 -11.95 -8.37 -1.52
CA GLY A 72 -13.40 -8.38 -1.35
C GLY A 72 -13.83 -8.23 0.12
N ILE A 73 -13.17 -8.94 1.04
CA ILE A 73 -13.43 -8.81 2.48
C ILE A 73 -13.11 -7.41 2.99
N ILE A 74 -12.03 -6.80 2.51
CA ILE A 74 -11.67 -5.42 2.87
C ILE A 74 -12.74 -4.45 2.35
N CYS A 75 -13.09 -4.54 1.07
CA CYS A 75 -14.12 -3.71 0.44
C CYS A 75 -15.51 -3.87 1.10
N ALA A 76 -15.86 -5.06 1.59
CA ALA A 76 -17.15 -5.31 2.22
C ALA A 76 -17.29 -4.64 3.60
N LYS A 77 -16.18 -4.34 4.28
CA LYS A 77 -16.18 -3.83 5.65
C LYS A 77 -15.78 -2.36 5.77
N ILE A 78 -14.97 -1.88 4.84
CA ILE A 78 -14.39 -0.53 4.88
C ILE A 78 -15.12 0.36 3.89
N ASP A 79 -15.62 1.49 4.39
CA ASP A 79 -16.38 2.46 3.60
C ASP A 79 -15.45 3.49 2.96
N ARG A 80 -15.03 3.23 1.73
CA ARG A 80 -14.18 4.09 0.89
C ARG A 80 -14.65 3.98 -0.55
N ASP A 81 -14.57 5.06 -1.32
CA ASP A 81 -14.96 5.09 -2.74
C ASP A 81 -14.15 4.09 -3.57
N ARG A 82 -12.88 3.91 -3.21
CA ARG A 82 -11.97 2.95 -3.84
C ARG A 82 -11.00 2.36 -2.83
N ILE A 83 -10.71 1.08 -3.00
CA ILE A 83 -9.63 0.39 -2.28
C ILE A 83 -8.72 -0.27 -3.30
N SER A 84 -7.41 0.00 -3.20
CA SER A 84 -6.38 -0.57 -4.08
C SER A 84 -5.42 -1.41 -3.24
N LEU A 85 -5.13 -2.63 -3.68
CA LEU A 85 -4.21 -3.54 -2.98
C LEU A 85 -3.04 -3.89 -3.90
N CYS A 86 -1.83 -3.50 -3.50
CA CYS A 86 -0.59 -3.88 -4.16
C CYS A 86 0.16 -4.87 -3.27
N VAL A 87 0.55 -6.03 -3.81
CA VAL A 87 1.27 -7.05 -3.04
C VAL A 87 2.66 -7.26 -3.59
N THR A 88 3.65 -7.45 -2.70
CA THR A 88 5.02 -7.80 -3.06
C THR A 88 5.50 -8.96 -2.20
N LYS A 89 6.12 -9.97 -2.82
CA LYS A 89 6.80 -11.03 -2.08
C LYS A 89 8.12 -10.50 -1.51
N ARG A 90 8.38 -10.78 -0.23
CA ARG A 90 9.61 -10.36 0.47
C ARG A 90 10.86 -10.81 -0.30
N GLY A 91 11.83 -9.91 -0.42
CA GLY A 91 13.06 -10.14 -1.18
C GLY A 91 12.94 -9.97 -2.70
N GLN A 92 11.73 -9.76 -3.25
CA GLN A 92 11.58 -9.41 -4.65
C GLN A 92 11.81 -7.92 -4.91
N ARG A 93 12.18 -7.61 -6.17
CA ARG A 93 12.40 -6.23 -6.61
C ARG A 93 11.10 -5.43 -6.58
N ILE A 94 11.10 -4.34 -5.81
CA ILE A 94 9.97 -3.41 -5.71
C ILE A 94 9.80 -2.57 -7.00
N ARG A 95 8.56 -2.44 -7.47
CA ARG A 95 8.19 -1.70 -8.69
C ARG A 95 6.89 -0.92 -8.46
N GLY A 96 6.63 0.07 -9.32
CA GLY A 96 5.37 0.83 -9.32
C GLY A 96 5.00 1.41 -7.96
N GLU A 97 3.74 1.24 -7.58
CA GLU A 97 3.15 1.77 -6.33
C GLU A 97 3.86 1.27 -5.07
N ALA A 98 4.42 0.05 -5.08
CA ALA A 98 5.19 -0.45 -3.94
C ALA A 98 6.35 0.50 -3.59
N LYS A 99 7.03 1.09 -4.58
CA LYS A 99 8.10 2.07 -4.32
C LYS A 99 7.59 3.32 -3.60
N ILE A 100 6.37 3.75 -3.88
CA ILE A 100 5.73 4.89 -3.24
C ILE A 100 5.42 4.50 -1.79
N ALA A 101 4.80 3.34 -1.58
CA ALA A 101 4.48 2.82 -0.26
C ALA A 101 5.72 2.66 0.64
N TYR A 102 6.87 2.19 0.13
CA TYR A 102 8.10 2.13 0.92
C TYR A 102 8.68 3.49 1.30
N ARG A 103 8.47 4.52 0.48
CA ARG A 103 9.02 5.86 0.71
C ARG A 103 8.14 6.72 1.61
N GLN A 104 6.84 6.57 1.49
CA GLN A 104 5.85 7.51 2.02
C GLN A 104 4.73 6.83 2.82
N GLY A 105 4.64 5.50 2.80
CA GLY A 105 3.57 4.77 3.45
C GLY A 105 3.75 4.67 4.97
N VAL A 106 2.62 4.54 5.66
CA VAL A 106 2.56 4.32 7.11
C VAL A 106 2.22 2.86 7.36
N VAL A 107 3.04 2.17 8.15
CA VAL A 107 2.75 0.80 8.59
C VAL A 107 1.55 0.83 9.52
N LEU A 108 0.53 0.01 9.24
CA LEU A 108 -0.70 -0.05 10.05
C LEU A 108 -0.52 -0.89 11.33
#